data_AF-A0A345Z4P4-F1
#
_entry.id   AF-A0A345Z4P4-F1
#
_cell.length_a   1.000
_cell.length_b   1.000
_cell.length_c   1.000
_cell.angle_alpha   90.00
_cell.angle_beta   90.00
_cell.angle_gamma   90.00
#
_symmetry.space_group_name_H-M   'P 1'
#
loop_
_entity.id
_entity.type
_entity.pdbx_description
1 polymer ?
#
loop_
_entity_poly.entity_id
_entity_poly.type
_entity_poly.pdbx_seq_one_letter_code
_entity_poly.pdbx_strand_id
1 'polypeptide(L)'
;MKKNKISRFTTTFITQIIIIVTSITILISIINIANSRIYIKDLPGVEEDFFNNFQVDGVSILNTAYLSLKGVYSSFFWTKSFEGYWVLFSVTLLLAMLVMGPIFKILTYNFENLWGRFWCFWSSFFELVLLVLIIVGLSIPLNKNVFNQSFENQIFKYFGKDFFSTPEFQEQLQILKLGIGKTFNYNNLLIENAIEITLASVSILAILLWSLHDYFENKLDKRKQDKNDVLYEKYERLEI
;
A
#
# COMPACT_ATOMS: atom_id res chain seq x y z
N MET A 1 33.76 -21.67 18.70
CA MET A 1 32.66 -20.69 18.78
C MET A 1 31.45 -21.28 18.05
N LYS A 2 30.45 -21.83 18.77
CA LYS A 2 29.22 -22.35 18.15
C LYS A 2 28.47 -21.17 17.53
N LYS A 3 28.42 -21.07 16.19
CA LYS A 3 27.51 -20.13 15.54
C LYS A 3 26.10 -20.60 15.85
N ASN A 4 25.34 -19.82 16.64
CA ASN A 4 23.90 -20.06 16.80
C ASN A 4 23.27 -19.93 15.41
N LYS A 5 22.89 -21.07 14.83
CA LYS A 5 22.22 -21.10 13.53
C LYS A 5 20.79 -20.62 13.78
N ILE A 6 20.42 -19.49 13.17
CA ILE A 6 19.02 -19.03 13.19
C ILE A 6 18.20 -20.12 12.48
N SER A 7 17.16 -20.61 13.15
CA SER A 7 16.29 -21.63 12.57
C SER A 7 15.41 -21.03 11.46
N ARG A 8 15.06 -21.85 10.47
CA ARG A 8 14.06 -21.53 9.43
C ARG A 8 12.76 -20.99 10.01
N PHE A 9 12.32 -21.55 11.14
CA PHE A 9 11.11 -21.12 11.81
C PHE A 9 11.25 -19.67 12.32
N THR A 10 12.37 -19.36 12.97
CA THR A 10 12.67 -18.01 13.45
C THR A 10 12.70 -16.98 12.31
N THR A 11 13.36 -17.30 11.19
CA THR A 11 13.39 -16.39 10.03
C THR A 11 12.00 -16.21 9.41
N THR A 12 11.23 -17.29 9.27
CA THR A 12 9.85 -17.24 8.78
C THR A 12 8.98 -16.35 9.65
N PHE A 13 9.06 -16.51 10.98
CA PHE A 13 8.28 -15.73 11.93
C PHE A 13 8.62 -14.23 11.89
N ILE A 14 9.92 -13.89 11.83
CA ILE A 14 10.38 -12.51 11.68
C ILE A 14 9.84 -11.89 10.39
N THR A 15 9.98 -12.60 9.26
CA THR A 15 9.49 -12.11 7.97
C THR A 15 7.97 -11.87 8.00
N GLN A 16 7.20 -12.79 8.58
CA GLN A 16 5.75 -12.62 8.70
C GLN A 16 5.36 -11.44 9.59
N ILE A 17 6.04 -11.22 10.74
CA ILE A 17 5.80 -10.03 11.57
C ILE A 17 6.03 -8.74 10.78
N ILE A 18 7.12 -8.66 10.03
CA ILE A 18 7.43 -7.48 9.22
C ILE A 18 6.29 -7.22 8.21
N ILE A 19 5.81 -8.26 7.52
CA ILE A 19 4.73 -8.09 6.54
C ILE A 19 3.39 -7.75 7.23
N ILE A 20 3.10 -8.32 8.40
CA ILE A 20 1.90 -7.98 9.21
C ILE A 20 1.90 -6.48 9.51
N VAL A 21 2.99 -5.97 10.10
CA VAL A 21 3.11 -4.55 10.46
C VAL A 21 2.95 -3.68 9.22
N THR A 22 3.65 -3.99 8.12
CA THR A 22 3.50 -3.29 6.85
C THR A 22 2.05 -3.26 6.36
N SER A 23 1.37 -4.42 6.34
CA SER A 23 0.00 -4.53 5.85
C SER A 23 -1.00 -3.72 6.68
N ILE A 24 -0.85 -3.72 8.02
CA ILE A 24 -1.71 -2.98 8.93
C ILE A 24 -1.51 -1.47 8.75
N THR A 25 -0.25 -1.01 8.69
CA THR A 25 0.05 0.41 8.52
C THR A 25 -0.55 0.96 7.21
N ILE A 26 -0.35 0.25 6.09
CA ILE A 26 -0.88 0.65 4.79
C ILE A 26 -2.41 0.62 4.79
N LEU A 27 -3.03 -0.38 5.43
CA LEU A 27 -4.50 -0.46 5.52
C LEU A 27 -5.10 0.71 6.31
N ILE A 28 -4.47 1.09 7.44
CA ILE A 28 -4.89 2.26 8.23
C ILE A 28 -4.84 3.53 7.38
N SER A 29 -3.76 3.75 6.63
CA SER A 29 -3.61 4.91 5.76
C SER A 29 -4.65 4.96 4.64
N ILE A 30 -4.94 3.82 4.00
CA ILE A 30 -5.99 3.73 2.98
C ILE A 30 -7.38 4.00 3.57
N ILE A 31 -7.64 3.60 4.81
CA ILE A 31 -8.88 3.95 5.52
C ILE A 31 -8.94 5.45 5.82
N ASN A 32 -7.83 6.08 6.22
CA ASN A 32 -7.76 7.53 6.43
C ASN A 32 -8.03 8.32 5.14
N ILE A 33 -7.47 7.88 4.01
CA ILE A 33 -7.79 8.40 2.67
C ILE A 33 -9.29 8.28 2.38
N ALA A 34 -9.93 7.20 2.85
CA ALA A 34 -11.36 6.99 2.63
C ALA A 34 -12.23 8.06 3.28
N ASN A 35 -11.79 8.53 4.46
CA ASN A 35 -12.50 9.43 5.35
C ASN A 35 -12.14 10.90 5.12
N SER A 36 -11.25 11.21 4.16
CA SER A 36 -10.72 12.55 3.92
C SER A 36 -11.72 13.51 3.21
N ARG A 37 -13.03 13.36 3.39
CA ARG A 37 -14.02 14.19 2.68
C ARG A 37 -14.05 15.58 3.28
N ILE A 38 -13.87 16.60 2.45
CA ILE A 38 -13.92 18.01 2.86
C ILE A 38 -14.85 18.73 1.89
N TYR A 39 -15.85 19.46 2.40
CA TYR A 39 -16.73 20.25 1.53
C TYR A 39 -15.97 21.46 0.98
N ILE A 40 -16.27 21.86 -0.26
CA ILE A 40 -15.59 22.99 -0.90
C ILE A 40 -15.83 24.29 -0.10
N LYS A 41 -17.03 24.44 0.50
CA LYS A 41 -17.36 25.58 1.37
C LYS A 41 -16.51 25.67 2.65
N ASP A 42 -15.95 24.56 3.10
CA ASP A 42 -15.13 24.50 4.31
C ASP A 42 -13.64 24.76 3.99
N LEU A 43 -13.29 24.99 2.71
CA LEU A 43 -11.92 25.32 2.33
C LEU A 43 -11.58 26.76 2.73
N PRO A 44 -10.38 27.00 3.27
CA PRO A 44 -9.98 28.33 3.68
C PRO A 44 -9.88 29.27 2.47
N GLY A 45 -10.55 30.41 2.55
CA GLY A 45 -10.59 31.44 1.51
C GLY A 45 -11.76 31.32 0.52
N VAL A 46 -12.63 30.30 0.67
CA VAL A 46 -13.87 30.21 -0.12
C VAL A 46 -14.98 30.96 0.60
N GLU A 47 -15.52 31.99 -0.04
CA GLU A 47 -16.65 32.77 0.47
C GLU A 47 -17.98 32.08 0.11
N GLU A 48 -19.04 32.31 0.91
CA GLU A 48 -20.34 31.62 0.70
C GLU A 48 -21.02 32.00 -0.62
N ASP A 49 -20.79 33.23 -1.08
CA ASP A 49 -21.30 33.78 -2.33
C ASP A 49 -20.67 33.15 -3.58
N PHE A 50 -19.54 32.46 -3.44
CA PHE A 50 -18.93 31.62 -4.50
C PHE A 50 -19.93 30.60 -5.09
N PHE A 51 -20.86 30.11 -4.27
CA PHE A 51 -21.84 29.09 -4.67
C PHE A 51 -23.19 29.68 -5.10
N ASN A 52 -23.35 31.00 -5.11
CA ASN A 52 -24.64 31.61 -5.40
C ASN A 52 -25.19 31.14 -6.76
N ASN A 53 -26.42 30.64 -6.74
CA ASN A 53 -27.16 30.12 -7.89
C ASN A 53 -26.65 28.81 -8.52
N PHE A 54 -25.61 28.18 -7.97
CA PHE A 54 -25.14 26.88 -8.46
C PHE A 54 -25.99 25.73 -7.93
N GLN A 55 -26.68 25.06 -8.84
CA GLN A 55 -27.45 23.85 -8.57
C GLN A 55 -27.05 22.73 -9.53
N VAL A 56 -26.86 21.51 -9.00
CA VAL A 56 -26.71 20.28 -9.79
C VAL A 56 -27.93 19.43 -9.47
N ASP A 57 -28.69 19.04 -10.49
CA ASP A 57 -29.93 18.26 -10.35
C ASP A 57 -30.94 18.84 -9.35
N GLY A 58 -31.04 20.18 -9.28
CA GLY A 58 -31.94 20.90 -8.37
C GLY A 58 -31.47 20.99 -6.92
N VAL A 59 -30.28 20.49 -6.60
CA VAL A 59 -29.67 20.59 -5.26
C VAL A 59 -28.54 21.61 -5.29
N SER A 60 -28.50 22.48 -4.28
CA SER A 60 -27.42 23.47 -4.13
C SER A 60 -26.05 22.80 -4.02
N ILE A 61 -25.11 23.26 -4.84
CA ILE A 61 -23.72 22.78 -4.84
C ILE A 61 -23.04 23.06 -3.49
N LEU A 62 -23.43 24.13 -2.79
CA LEU A 62 -22.90 24.52 -1.48
C LEU A 62 -22.86 23.36 -0.47
N ASN A 63 -23.91 22.52 -0.46
CA ASN A 63 -24.07 21.43 0.50
C ASN A 63 -23.66 20.05 -0.04
N THR A 64 -23.28 19.95 -1.31
CA THR A 64 -23.03 18.66 -1.97
C THR A 64 -21.62 18.55 -2.54
N ALA A 65 -20.96 19.67 -2.83
CA ALA A 65 -19.62 19.65 -3.39
C ALA A 65 -18.58 19.34 -2.32
N TYR A 66 -17.91 18.21 -2.49
CA TYR A 66 -16.82 17.79 -1.63
C TYR A 66 -15.63 17.32 -2.45
N LEU A 67 -14.46 17.40 -1.83
CA LEU A 67 -13.20 16.90 -2.35
C LEU A 67 -12.73 15.72 -1.50
N SER A 68 -12.01 14.79 -2.11
CA SER A 68 -11.48 13.61 -1.42
C SER A 68 -10.16 13.16 -2.01
N LEU A 69 -9.27 12.65 -1.14
CA LEU A 69 -8.01 12.03 -1.52
C LEU A 69 -8.21 10.74 -2.33
N LYS A 70 -9.40 10.12 -2.27
CA LYS A 70 -9.73 8.95 -3.12
C LYS A 70 -9.47 9.23 -4.60
N GLY A 71 -9.74 10.45 -5.06
CA GLY A 71 -9.54 10.84 -6.44
C GLY A 71 -8.07 10.83 -6.86
N VAL A 72 -7.14 11.05 -5.93
CA VAL A 72 -5.70 11.09 -6.23
C VAL A 72 -5.19 9.73 -6.72
N TYR A 73 -5.78 8.64 -6.22
CA TYR A 73 -5.46 7.28 -6.62
C TYR A 73 -6.25 6.79 -7.84
N SER A 74 -7.08 7.62 -8.47
CA SER A 74 -7.88 7.25 -9.64
C SER A 74 -7.02 6.74 -10.81
N SER A 75 -5.80 7.24 -10.95
CA SER A 75 -4.89 6.86 -12.03
C SER A 75 -4.25 5.48 -11.86
N PHE A 76 -4.49 4.79 -10.73
CA PHE A 76 -3.97 3.44 -10.51
C PHE A 76 -4.58 2.48 -11.54
N PHE A 77 -3.73 1.71 -12.21
CA PHE A 77 -4.13 0.81 -13.30
C PHE A 77 -4.94 1.46 -14.44
N TRP A 78 -4.67 2.73 -14.77
CA TRP A 78 -5.31 3.41 -15.90
C TRP A 78 -6.84 3.53 -15.77
N THR A 79 -7.38 3.35 -14.56
CA THR A 79 -8.82 3.53 -14.34
C THR A 79 -9.18 5.02 -14.48
N LYS A 80 -10.36 5.32 -15.03
CA LYS A 80 -10.79 6.71 -15.30
C LYS A 80 -11.66 7.29 -14.17
N SER A 81 -11.75 6.63 -13.02
CA SER A 81 -12.71 6.95 -11.95
C SER A 81 -12.11 6.73 -10.54
N PHE A 82 -12.93 6.85 -9.49
CA PHE A 82 -12.57 6.50 -8.11
C PHE A 82 -12.20 5.01 -7.90
N GLU A 83 -12.25 4.18 -8.95
CA GLU A 83 -11.90 2.76 -8.94
C GLU A 83 -10.45 2.51 -8.51
N GLY A 84 -9.49 3.35 -8.89
CA GLY A 84 -8.08 3.11 -8.55
C GLY A 84 -7.81 3.06 -7.04
N TYR A 85 -8.55 3.83 -6.24
CA TYR A 85 -8.56 3.71 -4.77
C TYR A 85 -9.03 2.32 -4.31
N TRP A 86 -10.11 1.81 -4.89
CA TRP A 86 -10.67 0.50 -4.54
C TRP A 86 -9.77 -0.65 -4.95
N VAL A 87 -9.03 -0.50 -6.06
CA VAL A 87 -8.02 -1.48 -6.46
C VAL A 87 -6.89 -1.50 -5.44
N LEU A 88 -6.34 -0.35 -5.05
CA LEU A 88 -5.30 -0.27 -4.01
C LEU A 88 -5.80 -0.87 -2.68
N PHE A 89 -7.01 -0.53 -2.25
CA PHE A 89 -7.63 -1.11 -1.06
C PHE A 89 -7.75 -2.64 -1.16
N SER A 90 -8.21 -3.17 -2.29
CA SER A 90 -8.38 -4.61 -2.50
C SER A 90 -7.05 -5.37 -2.51
N VAL A 91 -6.02 -4.80 -3.13
CA VAL A 91 -4.66 -5.37 -3.15
C VAL A 91 -4.08 -5.42 -1.73
N THR A 92 -4.21 -4.34 -0.96
CA THR A 92 -3.75 -4.29 0.44
C THR A 92 -4.54 -5.24 1.34
N LEU A 93 -5.86 -5.33 1.15
CA LEU A 93 -6.70 -6.28 1.89
C LEU A 93 -6.31 -7.73 1.58
N LEU A 94 -6.04 -8.05 0.32
CA LEU A 94 -5.59 -9.38 -0.09
C LEU A 94 -4.22 -9.72 0.53
N LEU A 95 -3.30 -8.76 0.58
CA LEU A 95 -2.02 -8.93 1.28
C LEU A 95 -2.26 -9.24 2.77
N ALA A 96 -3.11 -8.47 3.45
CA ALA A 96 -3.43 -8.70 4.86
C ALA A 96 -4.03 -10.10 5.09
N MET A 97 -4.94 -10.55 4.21
CA MET A 97 -5.53 -11.90 4.30
C MET A 97 -4.49 -13.01 4.11
N LEU A 98 -3.59 -12.88 3.14
CA LEU A 98 -2.52 -13.86 2.90
C LEU A 98 -1.60 -14.01 4.11
N VAL A 99 -1.25 -12.87 4.71
CA VAL A 99 -0.32 -12.79 5.85
C VAL A 99 -0.97 -13.28 7.15
N MET A 100 -2.29 -13.16 7.31
CA MET A 100 -3.02 -13.71 8.45
C MET A 100 -3.20 -15.23 8.37
N GLY A 101 -3.15 -15.82 7.17
CA GLY A 101 -3.22 -17.27 6.96
C GLY A 101 -2.25 -18.10 7.83
N PRO A 102 -0.94 -17.76 7.88
CA PRO A 102 0.01 -18.41 8.78
C PRO A 102 -0.38 -18.33 10.27
N ILE A 103 -0.88 -17.17 10.74
CA ILE A 103 -1.30 -16.97 12.14
C ILE A 103 -2.46 -17.91 12.49
N PHE A 104 -3.49 -17.98 11.64
CA PHE A 104 -4.63 -18.88 11.86
C PHE A 104 -4.19 -20.35 11.91
N LYS A 105 -3.28 -20.76 11.03
CA LYS A 105 -2.75 -22.14 11.04
C LYS A 105 -1.97 -22.44 12.32
N ILE A 106 -1.11 -21.53 12.78
CA ILE A 106 -0.37 -21.67 14.05
C ILE A 106 -1.34 -21.89 15.23
N LEU A 107 -2.48 -21.21 15.23
CA LEU A 107 -3.50 -21.33 16.28
C LEU A 107 -4.33 -22.62 16.18
N THR A 108 -4.41 -23.28 15.02
CA THR A 108 -5.28 -24.45 14.80
C THR A 108 -4.56 -25.79 14.65
N TYR A 109 -3.25 -25.83 14.33
CA TYR A 109 -2.51 -27.06 14.05
C TYR A 109 -1.21 -27.19 14.85
N ASN A 110 -0.77 -28.44 15.10
CA ASN A 110 0.54 -28.73 15.67
C ASN A 110 1.67 -28.13 14.82
N PHE A 111 2.65 -27.53 15.50
CA PHE A 111 3.72 -26.72 14.89
C PHE A 111 4.52 -27.43 13.80
N GLU A 112 4.63 -28.75 13.86
CA GLU A 112 5.51 -29.55 13.00
C GLU A 112 5.03 -29.67 11.54
N ASN A 113 3.74 -29.42 11.26
CA ASN A 113 3.15 -29.53 9.92
C ASN A 113 2.62 -28.21 9.34
N LEU A 114 2.94 -27.09 9.98
CA LEU A 114 2.29 -25.81 9.67
C LEU A 114 2.49 -25.33 8.24
N TRP A 115 3.60 -25.70 7.60
CA TRP A 115 3.92 -25.23 6.25
C TRP A 115 4.86 -26.18 5.49
N GLY A 116 4.32 -26.87 4.50
CA GLY A 116 5.14 -27.49 3.45
C GLY A 116 5.91 -26.40 2.67
N ARG A 117 7.18 -26.64 2.35
CA ARG A 117 8.05 -25.72 1.58
C ARG A 117 7.36 -25.10 0.35
N PHE A 118 6.52 -25.89 -0.33
CA PHE A 118 5.72 -25.45 -1.47
C PHE A 118 4.77 -24.28 -1.14
N TRP A 119 4.03 -24.37 -0.04
CA TRP A 119 3.05 -23.34 0.34
C TRP A 119 3.73 -22.05 0.79
N CYS A 120 4.86 -22.14 1.50
CA CYS A 120 5.66 -20.95 1.85
C CYS A 120 6.11 -20.21 0.59
N PHE A 121 6.66 -20.95 -0.37
CA PHE A 121 7.17 -20.37 -1.61
C PHE A 121 6.09 -19.61 -2.37
N TRP A 122 4.91 -20.22 -2.56
CA TRP A 122 3.81 -19.55 -3.25
C TRP A 122 3.25 -18.36 -2.48
N SER A 123 3.11 -18.45 -1.16
CA SER A 123 2.69 -17.31 -0.32
C SER A 123 3.65 -16.13 -0.52
N SER A 124 4.95 -16.38 -0.39
CA SER A 124 5.98 -15.36 -0.58
C SER A 124 6.02 -14.79 -1.99
N PHE A 125 5.76 -15.61 -3.02
CA PHE A 125 5.65 -15.14 -4.40
C PHE A 125 4.47 -14.17 -4.57
N PHE A 126 3.27 -14.52 -4.07
CA PHE A 126 2.10 -13.65 -4.15
C PHE A 126 2.27 -12.38 -3.29
N GLU A 127 2.83 -12.50 -2.08
CA GLU A 127 3.17 -11.35 -1.23
C GLU A 127 4.10 -10.37 -1.97
N LEU A 128 5.13 -10.88 -2.65
CA LEU A 128 6.03 -10.07 -3.48
C LEU A 128 5.28 -9.30 -4.58
N VAL A 129 4.43 -10.00 -5.34
CA VAL A 129 3.64 -9.38 -6.42
C VAL A 129 2.73 -8.28 -5.85
N LEU A 130 2.02 -8.56 -4.75
CA LEU A 130 1.12 -7.58 -4.13
C LEU A 130 1.89 -6.38 -3.57
N LEU A 131 3.04 -6.58 -2.92
CA LEU A 131 3.87 -5.48 -2.42
C LEU A 131 4.37 -4.57 -3.54
N VAL A 132 4.76 -5.13 -4.69
CA VAL A 132 5.14 -4.32 -5.87
C VAL A 132 3.95 -3.50 -6.36
N LEU A 133 2.75 -4.10 -6.45
CA LEU A 133 1.55 -3.37 -6.86
C LEU A 133 1.20 -2.23 -5.88
N ILE A 134 1.34 -2.48 -4.58
CA ILE A 134 1.12 -1.46 -3.55
C ILE A 134 2.12 -0.33 -3.70
N ILE A 135 3.41 -0.61 -3.89
CA ILE A 135 4.44 0.43 -4.12
C ILE A 135 4.07 1.29 -5.34
N VAL A 136 3.64 0.67 -6.44
CA VAL A 136 3.21 1.41 -7.64
C VAL A 136 2.01 2.32 -7.31
N GLY A 137 1.01 1.81 -6.57
CA GLY A 137 -0.17 2.59 -6.18
C GLY A 137 0.17 3.78 -5.27
N LEU A 138 1.01 3.57 -4.26
CA LEU A 138 1.48 4.61 -3.33
C LEU A 138 2.42 5.63 -4.00
N SER A 139 3.01 5.29 -5.14
CA SER A 139 3.87 6.21 -5.90
C SER A 139 3.09 7.25 -6.70
N ILE A 140 1.81 7.02 -6.99
CA ILE A 140 0.94 7.93 -7.76
C ILE A 140 0.84 9.32 -7.13
N PRO A 141 0.45 9.47 -5.84
CA PRO A 141 0.33 10.77 -5.19
C PRO A 141 1.66 11.52 -5.06
N LEU A 142 2.81 10.86 -5.27
CA LEU A 142 4.13 11.53 -5.22
C LEU A 142 4.32 12.54 -6.35
N ASN A 143 3.57 12.40 -7.45
CA ASN A 143 3.56 13.37 -8.54
C ASN A 143 2.58 14.51 -8.23
N LYS A 144 3.14 15.70 -7.96
CA LYS A 144 2.37 16.91 -7.65
C LYS A 144 1.35 17.26 -8.74
N ASN A 145 1.66 16.97 -10.01
CA ASN A 145 0.73 17.22 -11.11
C ASN A 145 -0.50 16.31 -11.02
N VAL A 146 -0.32 15.03 -10.67
CA VAL A 146 -1.43 14.10 -10.49
C VAL A 146 -2.31 14.52 -9.31
N PHE A 147 -1.68 14.94 -8.20
CA PHE A 147 -2.39 15.48 -7.05
C PHE A 147 -3.26 16.69 -7.44
N ASN A 148 -2.65 17.71 -8.06
CA ASN A 148 -3.38 18.92 -8.47
C ASN A 148 -4.48 18.62 -9.49
N GLN A 149 -4.16 17.84 -10.52
CA GLN A 149 -5.10 17.50 -11.59
C GLN A 149 -6.29 16.69 -11.08
N SER A 150 -6.07 15.79 -10.11
CA SER A 150 -7.16 15.04 -9.46
C SER A 150 -8.16 15.97 -8.80
N PHE A 151 -7.69 16.98 -8.06
CA PHE A 151 -8.57 17.93 -7.42
C PHE A 151 -9.24 18.90 -8.40
N GLU A 152 -8.51 19.36 -9.42
CA GLU A 152 -9.10 20.16 -10.51
C GLU A 152 -10.24 19.40 -11.20
N ASN A 153 -10.03 18.13 -11.54
CA ASN A 153 -11.07 17.29 -12.14
C ASN A 153 -12.29 17.12 -11.21
N GLN A 154 -12.07 17.03 -9.89
CA GLN A 154 -13.16 16.99 -8.91
C GLN A 154 -13.93 18.32 -8.88
N ILE A 155 -13.24 19.46 -8.87
CA ILE A 155 -13.88 20.79 -8.93
C ILE A 155 -14.68 20.95 -10.24
N PHE A 156 -14.08 20.62 -11.39
CA PHE A 156 -14.73 20.75 -12.69
C PHE A 156 -15.92 19.83 -12.86
N LYS A 157 -16.03 18.75 -12.08
CA LYS A 157 -17.23 17.90 -12.06
C LYS A 157 -18.44 18.65 -11.50
N TYR A 158 -18.23 19.61 -10.58
CA TYR A 158 -19.31 20.39 -9.97
C TYR A 158 -19.62 21.66 -10.77
N PHE A 159 -18.59 22.40 -11.18
CA PHE A 159 -18.77 23.73 -11.79
C PHE A 159 -18.63 23.76 -13.31
N GLY A 160 -18.09 22.71 -13.93
CA GLY A 160 -17.67 22.72 -15.33
C GLY A 160 -16.33 23.43 -15.54
N LYS A 161 -15.63 23.11 -16.63
CA LYS A 161 -14.35 23.76 -16.98
C LYS A 161 -14.55 25.20 -17.45
N ASP A 162 -15.62 25.43 -18.20
CA ASP A 162 -15.90 26.72 -18.84
C ASP A 162 -16.24 27.81 -17.83
N PHE A 163 -16.67 27.44 -16.61
CA PHE A 163 -16.91 28.39 -15.54
C PHE A 163 -15.66 29.21 -15.17
N PHE A 164 -14.48 28.60 -15.28
CA PHE A 164 -13.20 29.23 -14.91
C PHE A 164 -12.50 29.91 -16.10
N SER A 165 -13.26 30.38 -17.10
CA SER A 165 -12.70 31.01 -18.30
C SER A 165 -12.35 32.49 -18.13
N THR A 166 -12.95 33.20 -17.16
CA THR A 166 -12.67 34.62 -16.91
C THR A 166 -11.52 34.80 -15.89
N PRO A 167 -10.79 35.93 -15.93
CA PRO A 167 -9.70 36.19 -14.98
C PRO A 167 -10.13 36.13 -13.50
N GLU A 168 -11.32 36.64 -13.19
CA GLU A 168 -11.90 36.63 -11.83
C GLU A 168 -12.13 35.20 -11.32
N PHE A 169 -12.73 34.33 -12.13
CA PHE A 169 -12.94 32.93 -11.76
C PHE A 169 -11.62 32.14 -11.73
N GLN A 170 -10.64 32.50 -12.56
CA GLN A 170 -9.30 31.90 -12.48
C GLN A 170 -8.60 32.21 -11.16
N GLU A 171 -8.77 33.42 -10.62
CA GLU A 171 -8.27 33.79 -9.30
C GLU A 171 -8.94 32.95 -8.20
N GLN A 172 -10.26 32.78 -8.26
CA GLN A 172 -10.99 31.90 -7.33
C GLN A 172 -10.52 30.44 -7.43
N LEU A 173 -10.23 29.93 -8.63
CA LEU A 173 -9.65 28.60 -8.82
C LEU A 173 -8.26 28.49 -8.16
N GLN A 174 -7.46 29.56 -8.17
CA GLN A 174 -6.18 29.58 -7.45
C GLN A 174 -6.36 29.57 -5.94
N ILE A 175 -7.34 30.33 -5.40
CA ILE A 175 -7.70 30.30 -3.98
C ILE A 175 -8.11 28.88 -3.56
N LEU A 176 -8.95 28.21 -4.36
CA LEU A 176 -9.33 26.82 -4.14
C LEU A 176 -8.11 25.89 -4.09
N LYS A 177 -7.18 26.00 -5.05
CA LYS A 177 -5.95 25.20 -5.07
C LYS A 177 -5.09 25.42 -3.84
N LEU A 178 -4.95 26.67 -3.38
CA LEU A 178 -4.21 26.99 -2.16
C LEU A 178 -4.91 26.44 -0.92
N GLY A 179 -6.24 26.52 -0.86
CA GLY A 179 -7.04 25.94 0.22
C GLY A 179 -6.88 24.43 0.30
N ILE A 180 -6.94 23.74 -0.84
CA ILE A 180 -6.71 22.29 -0.93
C ILE A 180 -5.32 21.91 -0.42
N GLY A 181 -4.28 22.63 -0.85
CA GLY A 181 -2.91 22.38 -0.41
C GLY A 181 -2.74 22.51 1.11
N LYS A 182 -3.45 23.47 1.74
CA LYS A 182 -3.46 23.64 3.20
C LYS A 182 -4.25 22.55 3.91
N THR A 183 -5.48 22.27 3.48
CA THR A 183 -6.38 21.35 4.20
C THR A 183 -5.97 19.89 4.06
N PHE A 184 -5.54 19.47 2.86
CA PHE A 184 -5.08 18.10 2.63
C PHE A 184 -3.60 17.88 2.92
N ASN A 185 -2.86 18.95 3.27
CA ASN A 185 -1.44 18.95 3.60
C ASN A 185 -0.62 18.00 2.71
N TYR A 186 -0.40 18.40 1.46
CA TYR A 186 0.30 17.57 0.46
C TYR A 186 1.64 17.02 0.97
N ASN A 187 2.39 17.80 1.76
CA ASN A 187 3.66 17.35 2.31
C ASN A 187 3.49 16.18 3.30
N ASN A 188 2.44 16.20 4.13
CA ASN A 188 2.15 15.09 5.03
C ASN A 188 1.77 13.83 4.24
N LEU A 189 0.94 13.97 3.21
CA LEU A 189 0.60 12.86 2.31
C LEU A 189 1.85 12.25 1.63
N LEU A 190 2.82 13.08 1.22
CA LEU A 190 4.08 12.61 0.66
C LEU A 190 4.90 11.80 1.66
N ILE A 191 5.01 12.29 2.90
CA ILE A 191 5.76 11.63 3.98
C ILE A 191 5.12 10.28 4.31
N GLU A 192 3.80 10.23 4.46
CA GLU A 192 3.05 9.00 4.73
C GLU A 192 3.28 7.95 3.64
N ASN A 193 3.10 8.32 2.35
CA ASN A 193 3.35 7.41 1.23
C ASN A 193 4.82 6.95 1.17
N ALA A 194 5.78 7.83 1.44
CA ALA A 194 7.20 7.47 1.45
C ALA A 194 7.55 6.47 2.57
N ILE A 195 6.96 6.62 3.76
CA ILE A 195 7.11 5.67 4.87
C ILE A 195 6.54 4.31 4.47
N GLU A 196 5.36 4.29 3.87
CA GLU A 196 4.70 3.04 3.46
C GLU A 196 5.45 2.31 2.33
N ILE A 197 5.98 3.06 1.34
CA ILE A 197 6.85 2.50 0.30
C ILE A 197 8.13 1.91 0.92
N THR A 198 8.70 2.58 1.93
CA THR A 198 9.87 2.08 2.65
C THR A 198 9.55 0.78 3.38
N LEU A 199 8.42 0.72 4.09
CA LEU A 199 7.97 -0.49 4.77
C LEU A 199 7.71 -1.65 3.79
N ALA A 200 7.05 -1.39 2.66
CA ALA A 200 6.83 -2.38 1.61
C ALA A 200 8.17 -2.88 1.02
N SER A 201 9.14 -1.99 0.83
CA SER A 201 10.48 -2.36 0.35
C SER A 201 11.24 -3.22 1.37
N VAL A 202 11.12 -2.91 2.67
CA VAL A 202 11.68 -3.73 3.76
C VAL A 202 11.02 -5.10 3.80
N SER A 203 9.70 -5.20 3.60
CA SER A 203 8.99 -6.47 3.48
C SER A 203 9.49 -7.30 2.30
N ILE A 204 9.69 -6.68 1.13
CA ILE A 204 10.28 -7.36 -0.04
C ILE A 204 11.67 -7.91 0.30
N LEU A 205 12.53 -7.11 0.92
CA LEU A 205 13.87 -7.56 1.35
C LEU A 205 13.78 -8.72 2.34
N ALA A 206 12.87 -8.69 3.30
CA ALA A 206 12.66 -9.77 4.26
C ALA A 206 12.22 -11.07 3.57
N ILE A 207 11.35 -11.00 2.56
CA ILE A 207 10.93 -12.15 1.75
C ILE A 207 12.09 -12.74 0.95
N LEU A 208 12.90 -11.88 0.33
CA LEU A 208 14.06 -12.31 -0.45
C LEU A 208 15.14 -12.96 0.42
N LEU A 209 15.43 -12.37 1.60
CA LEU A 209 16.37 -12.95 2.56
C LEU A 209 15.89 -14.29 3.11
N TRP A 210 14.59 -14.40 3.40
CA TRP A 210 13.97 -15.66 3.80
C TRP A 210 14.10 -16.73 2.70
N SER A 211 13.81 -16.36 1.44
CA SER A 211 13.90 -17.26 0.29
C SER A 211 15.33 -17.75 0.05
N LEU A 212 16.32 -16.85 0.17
CA LEU A 212 17.74 -17.21 0.10
C LEU A 212 18.15 -18.16 1.22
N HIS A 213 17.70 -17.89 2.44
CA HIS A 213 17.97 -18.75 3.59
C HIS A 213 17.40 -20.17 3.39
N ASP A 214 16.14 -20.28 2.96
CA ASP A 214 15.50 -21.57 2.66
C ASP A 214 16.23 -22.33 1.55
N TYR A 215 16.66 -21.64 0.49
CA TYR A 215 17.42 -22.23 -0.60
C TYR A 215 18.75 -22.83 -0.12
N PHE A 216 19.53 -22.09 0.70
CA PHE A 216 20.79 -22.60 1.22
C PHE A 216 20.61 -23.76 2.19
N GLU A 217 19.59 -23.72 3.05
CA GLU A 217 19.27 -24.84 3.94
C GLU A 217 18.89 -26.10 3.15
N ASN A 218 17.99 -25.97 2.17
CA ASN A 218 17.58 -27.09 1.32
C ASN A 218 18.77 -27.68 0.54
N LYS A 219 19.66 -26.83 0.01
CA LYS A 219 20.88 -27.28 -0.66
C LYS A 219 21.80 -28.04 0.29
N LEU A 220 21.97 -27.56 1.53
CA LEU A 220 22.78 -28.25 2.54
C LEU A 220 22.15 -29.58 2.96
N ASP A 221 20.83 -29.63 3.17
CA ASP A 221 20.11 -30.85 3.54
C ASP A 221 20.27 -31.94 2.45
N LYS A 222 20.16 -31.57 1.17
CA LYS A 222 20.39 -32.50 0.05
C LYS A 222 21.82 -33.05 0.04
N ARG A 223 22.83 -32.19 0.24
CA ARG A 223 24.24 -32.61 0.29
C ARG A 223 24.56 -33.52 1.48
N LYS A 224 23.83 -33.40 2.59
CA LYS A 224 23.95 -34.31 3.75
C LYS A 224 23.27 -35.66 3.54
N GLN A 225 22.41 -35.79 2.54
CA GLN A 225 21.70 -37.04 2.23
C GLN A 225 22.30 -37.77 1.02
N ASP A 226 23.12 -37.08 0.22
CA ASP A 226 23.84 -37.66 -0.90
C ASP A 226 25.08 -38.40 -0.40
N LYS A 227 25.02 -39.75 -0.41
CA LYS A 227 26.11 -40.62 0.03
C LYS A 227 27.41 -40.45 -0.76
N ASN A 228 27.35 -39.85 -1.94
CA ASN A 228 28.51 -39.59 -2.78
C ASN A 228 29.13 -38.20 -2.54
N ASP A 229 28.53 -37.38 -1.66
CA ASP A 229 29.04 -36.05 -1.35
C ASP A 229 30.08 -36.11 -0.21
N VAL A 230 31.18 -35.39 -0.38
CA VAL A 230 32.26 -35.26 0.63
C VAL A 230 31.72 -34.75 1.99
N LEU A 231 30.61 -34.01 1.97
CA LEU A 231 29.92 -33.57 3.19
C LEU A 231 29.24 -34.72 3.95
N TYR A 232 28.75 -35.76 3.25
CA TYR A 232 28.17 -36.96 3.86
C TYR A 232 29.22 -37.72 4.66
N GLU A 233 30.37 -38.03 4.06
CA GLU A 233 31.47 -38.74 4.73
C GLU A 233 31.97 -38.02 5.98
N LYS A 234 31.91 -36.69 5.99
CA LYS A 234 32.31 -35.88 7.14
C LYS A 234 31.29 -35.93 8.27
N TYR A 235 29.99 -36.00 7.97
CA TYR A 235 28.94 -36.16 8.97
C TYR A 235 28.92 -37.58 9.55
N GLU A 236 29.04 -38.60 8.70
CA GLU A 236 29.12 -40.00 9.12
C GLU A 236 30.30 -40.26 10.07
N ARG A 237 31.46 -39.65 9.80
CA ARG A 237 32.65 -39.75 10.68
C ARG A 237 32.54 -38.99 12.01
N LEU A 238 31.60 -38.04 12.13
CA LEU A 238 31.39 -37.23 13.35
C LEU A 238 30.26 -37.76 14.24
N GLU A 239 29.48 -38.74 13.76
CA GLU A 239 28.37 -39.38 14.50
C GLU A 239 28.78 -40.71 15.19
N ILE A 240 30.06 -40.87 15.59
CA ILE A 240 30.53 -41.93 16.50
C ILE A 240 30.65 -41.39 17.93
#